data_AF-A0A5M9IUP1-F1
#
_entry.id   AF-A0A5M9IUP1-F1
#
_cell.length_a   1.000
_cell.length_b   1.000
_cell.length_c   1.000
_cell.angle_alpha   90.00
_cell.angle_beta   90.00
_cell.angle_gamma   90.00
#
_symmetry.space_group_name_H-M   'P 1'
#
loop_
_entity.id
_entity.type
_entity.pdbx_description
1 polymer ?
#
loop_
_entity_poly.entity_id
_entity_poly.type
_entity_poly.pdbx_seq_one_letter_code
_entity_poly.pdbx_strand_id
1 'polypeptide(L)'
;MSENTRIWDQVETTDPEVTKKFTGAGGFKGTAIRPTYLMHRATELFGPCGEGWGWTVLEDRFDEGAPLQAPTKEWPGAPMICAKVHTVKVELWYTGKAGQKCTIQQYGHTPFVYLQQGKILTDWDTAKKIPDRWNR
;
A
#
# COMPACT_ATOMS: atom_id res chain seq x y z
N MET A 1 -10.25 9.19 -29.05
CA MET A 1 -10.01 9.19 -27.59
C MET A 1 -10.98 10.15 -26.96
N SER A 2 -11.58 9.79 -25.82
CA SER A 2 -12.48 10.72 -25.10
C SER A 2 -11.66 11.59 -24.15
N GLU A 3 -12.05 12.85 -23.94
CA GLU A 3 -11.33 13.72 -22.99
C GLU A 3 -11.34 13.15 -21.56
N ASN A 4 -12.39 12.39 -21.21
CA ASN A 4 -12.52 11.78 -19.88
C ASN A 4 -11.55 10.60 -19.67
N THR A 5 -11.26 9.83 -20.72
CA THR A 5 -10.35 8.67 -20.66
C THR A 5 -8.91 9.01 -21.02
N ARG A 6 -8.59 10.28 -21.28
CA ARG A 6 -7.28 10.71 -21.78
C ARG A 6 -6.06 10.21 -20.99
N ILE A 7 -6.16 10.04 -19.67
CA ILE A 7 -5.06 9.54 -18.83
C ILE A 7 -5.02 8.02 -18.95
N TRP A 8 -6.18 7.38 -18.84
CA TRP A 8 -6.35 5.93 -18.97
C TRP A 8 -5.77 5.42 -20.28
N ASP A 9 -6.17 6.01 -21.40
CA ASP A 9 -5.76 5.62 -22.75
C ASP A 9 -4.22 5.70 -22.95
N GLN A 10 -3.50 6.47 -22.13
CA GLN A 10 -2.03 6.59 -22.20
C GLN A 10 -1.28 5.55 -21.35
N VAL A 11 -1.92 4.99 -20.32
CA VAL A 11 -1.24 4.14 -19.32
C VAL A 11 -1.91 2.79 -19.11
N GLU A 12 -2.98 2.47 -19.85
CA GLU A 12 -3.72 1.22 -19.69
C GLU A 12 -2.90 -0.04 -20.03
N THR A 13 -1.97 0.07 -20.99
CA THR A 13 -1.12 -1.06 -21.36
C THR A 13 -0.01 -1.25 -20.33
N THR A 14 -0.05 -2.35 -19.60
CA THR A 14 1.02 -2.76 -18.69
C THR A 14 1.91 -3.79 -19.35
N ASP A 15 3.22 -3.55 -19.36
CA ASP A 15 4.20 -4.53 -19.84
C ASP A 15 4.17 -5.81 -18.97
N PRO A 16 3.94 -7.00 -19.55
CA PRO A 16 3.94 -8.25 -18.80
C PRO A 16 5.23 -8.49 -18.00
N GLU A 17 6.39 -8.00 -18.45
CA GLU A 17 7.68 -8.21 -17.79
C GLU A 17 7.83 -7.45 -16.47
N VAL A 18 7.05 -6.38 -16.27
CA VAL A 18 6.99 -5.63 -15.01
C VAL A 18 5.92 -6.15 -14.05
N THR A 19 5.27 -7.25 -14.43
CA THR A 19 4.30 -7.92 -13.57
C THR A 19 4.90 -9.13 -12.86
N LYS A 20 4.38 -9.44 -11.68
CA LYS A 20 4.74 -10.62 -10.90
C LYS A 20 3.48 -11.33 -10.46
N LYS A 21 3.38 -12.63 -10.76
CA LYS A 21 2.32 -13.48 -10.23
C LYS A 21 2.52 -13.63 -8.72
N PHE A 22 1.45 -13.49 -7.95
CA PHE A 22 1.48 -13.70 -6.51
C PHE A 22 0.30 -14.59 -6.08
N THR A 23 0.48 -15.27 -4.96
CA THR A 23 -0.58 -16.00 -4.28
C THR A 23 -0.79 -15.33 -2.93
N GLY A 24 -1.96 -14.73 -2.75
CA GLY A 24 -2.42 -14.14 -1.49
C GLY A 24 -3.02 -15.16 -0.53
N ALA A 25 -3.48 -14.66 0.62
CA ALA A 25 -4.16 -15.46 1.63
C ALA A 25 -5.42 -16.14 1.05
N GLY A 26 -5.75 -17.34 1.53
CA GLY A 26 -6.91 -18.11 1.06
C GLY A 26 -6.78 -18.68 -0.35
N GLY A 27 -5.58 -18.69 -0.94
CA GLY A 27 -5.34 -19.26 -2.27
C GLY A 27 -5.66 -18.32 -3.44
N PHE A 28 -5.96 -17.05 -3.16
CA PHE A 28 -6.16 -16.03 -4.19
C PHE A 28 -4.89 -15.89 -5.04
N LYS A 29 -4.99 -16.01 -6.37
CA LYS A 29 -3.87 -15.78 -7.28
C LYS A 29 -4.12 -14.49 -8.05
N GLY A 30 -3.12 -13.62 -8.07
CA GLY A 30 -3.20 -12.35 -8.76
C GLY A 30 -1.91 -12.02 -9.50
N THR A 31 -1.97 -10.95 -10.28
CA THR A 31 -0.82 -10.35 -10.95
C THR A 31 -0.60 -8.98 -10.33
N ALA A 32 0.56 -8.77 -9.72
CA ALA A 32 0.95 -7.49 -9.13
C ALA A 32 1.90 -6.77 -10.08
N ILE A 33 1.66 -5.49 -10.32
CA ILE A 33 2.58 -4.61 -11.06
C ILE A 33 3.69 -4.18 -10.10
N ARG A 34 4.94 -4.11 -10.58
CA ARG A 34 6.05 -3.55 -9.78
C ARG A 34 5.76 -2.08 -9.42
N PRO A 35 5.82 -1.69 -8.14
CA PRO A 35 5.56 -0.30 -7.72
C PRO A 35 6.46 0.74 -8.40
N THR A 36 7.73 0.39 -8.66
CA THR A 36 8.68 1.26 -9.35
C THR A 36 8.25 1.59 -10.78
N TYR A 37 7.57 0.67 -11.46
CA TYR A 37 7.00 0.93 -12.79
C TYR A 37 5.88 1.96 -12.73
N LEU A 38 5.00 1.87 -11.73
CA LEU A 38 3.93 2.85 -11.54
C LEU A 38 4.49 4.25 -11.26
N MET A 39 5.55 4.36 -10.45
CA MET A 39 6.23 5.64 -10.21
C MET A 39 6.90 6.19 -11.48
N HIS A 40 7.48 5.32 -12.30
CA HIS A 40 8.05 5.71 -13.60
C HIS A 40 6.97 6.25 -14.54
N ARG A 41 5.85 5.53 -14.71
CA ARG A 41 4.73 5.96 -15.56
C ARG A 41 4.11 7.28 -15.09
N ALA A 42 3.95 7.46 -13.78
CA ALA A 42 3.48 8.72 -13.22
C ALA A 42 4.46 9.87 -13.51
N THR A 43 5.77 9.60 -13.43
CA THR A 43 6.81 10.59 -13.74
C THR A 43 6.83 10.98 -15.22
N GLU A 44 6.66 10.02 -16.14
CA GLU A 44 6.55 10.29 -17.58
C GLU A 44 5.32 11.14 -17.92
N LEU A 45 4.20 10.91 -17.22
CA LEU A 45 2.94 11.57 -17.52
C LEU A 45 2.82 12.96 -16.89
N PHE A 46 3.26 13.11 -15.64
CA PHE A 46 3.03 14.32 -14.86
C PHE A 46 4.31 15.14 -14.63
N GLY A 47 5.50 14.57 -14.82
CA GLY A 47 6.79 15.20 -14.51
C GLY A 47 7.41 14.65 -13.21
N PRO A 48 8.54 15.20 -12.75
CA PRO A 48 9.23 14.74 -11.54
C PRO A 48 8.31 14.67 -10.30
N CYS A 49 8.52 13.64 -9.47
CA CYS A 49 7.84 13.55 -8.17
C CYS A 49 8.27 14.73 -7.28
N GLY A 50 7.31 15.42 -6.66
CA GLY A 50 7.50 16.66 -5.93
C GLY A 50 7.21 17.93 -6.75
N GLU A 51 7.17 17.82 -8.09
CA GLU A 51 6.85 18.93 -9.00
C GLU A 51 5.51 18.70 -9.70
N GLY A 52 5.42 17.64 -10.50
CA GLY A 52 4.26 17.33 -11.34
C GLY A 52 3.22 16.46 -10.65
N TRP A 53 3.67 15.65 -9.70
CA TRP A 53 2.85 14.77 -8.89
C TRP A 53 3.57 14.42 -7.60
N GLY A 54 2.86 13.83 -6.65
CA GLY A 54 3.43 13.34 -5.41
C GLY A 54 2.34 12.82 -4.49
N TRP A 55 2.68 12.65 -3.22
CA TRP A 55 1.71 12.22 -2.23
C TRP A 55 1.90 12.91 -0.89
N THR A 56 0.87 12.87 -0.07
CA THR A 56 0.88 13.31 1.33
C THR A 56 0.32 12.21 2.20
N VAL A 57 1.03 11.85 3.26
CA VAL A 57 0.51 10.94 4.29
C VAL A 57 -0.46 11.74 5.16
N LEU A 58 -1.73 11.39 5.10
CA LEU A 58 -2.79 12.05 5.86
C LEU A 58 -2.98 11.40 7.24
N GLU A 59 -2.90 10.07 7.30
CA GLU A 59 -3.07 9.29 8.52
C GLU A 59 -2.05 8.16 8.53
N ASP A 60 -1.49 7.88 9.70
CA ASP A 60 -0.57 6.76 9.97
C ASP A 60 -0.87 6.27 11.39
N ARG A 61 -1.49 5.10 11.51
CA ARG A 61 -1.96 4.56 12.79
C ARG A 61 -1.97 3.05 12.84
N PHE A 62 -2.14 2.51 14.04
CA PHE A 62 -2.44 1.09 14.25
C PHE A 62 -3.89 0.94 14.72
N ASP A 63 -4.67 0.17 13.97
CA ASP A 63 -6.03 -0.24 14.32
C ASP A 63 -5.99 -1.60 15.02
N GLU A 64 -6.86 -1.78 16.02
CA GLU A 64 -7.04 -3.07 16.68
C GLU A 64 -7.87 -4.02 15.80
N GLY A 65 -7.38 -5.25 15.67
CA GLY A 65 -8.07 -6.34 14.98
C GLY A 65 -8.59 -7.40 15.95
N ALA A 66 -8.87 -8.59 15.40
CA ALA A 66 -9.42 -9.70 16.16
C ALA A 66 -8.53 -10.12 17.36
N PRO A 67 -9.13 -10.64 18.45
CA PRO A 67 -8.37 -11.19 19.57
C PRO A 67 -7.53 -12.40 19.12
N LEU A 68 -6.30 -12.48 19.63
CA LEU A 68 -5.29 -13.48 19.35
C LEU A 68 -4.82 -14.11 20.66
N GLN A 69 -4.68 -15.44 20.64
CA GLN A 69 -4.07 -16.21 21.71
C GLN A 69 -3.21 -17.33 21.12
N ALA A 70 -2.06 -17.58 21.71
CA ALA A 70 -1.14 -18.63 21.30
C ALA A 70 -0.63 -19.41 22.53
N PRO A 71 -1.47 -20.26 23.15
CA PRO A 71 -1.03 -21.10 24.26
C PRO A 71 -0.07 -22.20 23.76
N THR A 72 0.94 -22.52 24.57
CA THR A 72 1.83 -23.67 24.34
C THR A 72 1.75 -24.65 25.50
N LYS A 73 2.39 -25.83 25.38
CA LYS A 73 2.47 -26.78 26.49
C LYS A 73 3.18 -26.18 27.70
N GLU A 74 4.19 -25.35 27.44
CA GLU A 74 5.01 -24.65 28.44
C GLU A 74 4.32 -23.39 28.97
N TRP A 75 3.40 -22.80 28.21
CA TRP A 75 2.64 -21.62 28.60
C TRP A 75 1.14 -21.73 28.25
N PRO A 76 0.38 -22.52 29.02
CA PRO A 76 -1.06 -22.75 28.76
C PRO A 76 -1.92 -21.51 29.04
N GLY A 77 -1.46 -20.60 29.91
CA GLY A 77 -2.14 -19.36 30.28
C GLY A 77 -1.72 -18.14 29.46
N ALA A 78 -1.31 -18.33 28.21
CA ALA A 78 -0.87 -17.22 27.36
C ALA A 78 -1.93 -16.11 27.31
N PRO A 79 -1.55 -14.83 27.50
CA PRO A 79 -2.48 -13.72 27.53
C PRO A 79 -3.17 -13.53 26.17
N MET A 80 -4.43 -13.12 26.22
CA MET A 80 -5.16 -12.67 25.04
C MET A 80 -4.69 -11.26 24.68
N ILE A 81 -4.34 -11.04 23.43
CA ILE A 81 -4.03 -9.70 22.88
C ILE A 81 -4.88 -9.44 21.66
N CYS A 82 -4.98 -8.20 21.19
CA CYS A 82 -5.60 -7.90 19.90
C CYS A 82 -4.56 -7.94 18.78
N ALA A 83 -4.95 -8.45 17.60
CA ALA A 83 -4.20 -8.21 16.37
C ALA A 83 -4.03 -6.70 16.17
N LYS A 84 -2.97 -6.32 15.47
CA LYS A 84 -2.74 -4.91 15.10
C LYS A 84 -2.59 -4.82 13.60
N VAL A 85 -3.31 -3.89 13.00
CA VAL A 85 -3.23 -3.57 11.58
C VAL A 85 -2.68 -2.16 11.46
N HIS A 86 -1.58 -2.00 10.74
CA HIS A 86 -1.08 -0.69 10.36
C HIS A 86 -1.91 -0.15 9.22
N THR A 87 -2.49 1.02 9.42
CA THR A 87 -3.37 1.69 8.46
C THR A 87 -2.75 3.03 8.10
N VAL A 88 -2.56 3.23 6.80
CA VAL A 88 -2.04 4.48 6.24
C VAL A 88 -3.05 5.04 5.26
N LYS A 89 -3.36 6.33 5.40
CA LYS A 89 -4.13 7.08 4.41
C LYS A 89 -3.19 7.99 3.66
N VAL A 90 -3.16 7.85 2.34
CA VAL A 90 -2.32 8.66 1.46
C VAL A 90 -3.21 9.44 0.51
N GLU A 91 -2.91 10.72 0.34
CA GLU A 91 -3.43 11.55 -0.74
C GLU A 91 -2.39 11.64 -1.86
N LEU A 92 -2.67 11.01 -2.99
CA LEU A 92 -1.94 11.25 -4.23
C LEU A 92 -2.41 12.57 -4.82
N TRP A 93 -1.49 13.41 -5.26
CA TRP A 93 -1.80 14.64 -5.99
C TRP A 93 -1.02 14.71 -7.30
N TYR A 94 -1.58 15.38 -8.30
CA TYR A 94 -0.93 15.65 -9.58
C TYR A 94 -1.44 16.95 -10.21
N THR A 95 -0.66 17.52 -11.13
CA THR A 95 -1.01 18.74 -11.84
C THR A 95 -1.83 18.40 -13.10
N GLY A 96 -3.04 18.96 -13.18
CA GLY A 96 -3.96 18.80 -14.31
C GLY A 96 -3.55 19.62 -15.54
N LYS A 97 -4.24 19.39 -16.67
CA LYS A 97 -3.98 20.09 -17.95
C LYS A 97 -3.98 21.62 -17.85
N ALA A 98 -4.79 22.19 -16.96
CA ALA A 98 -4.88 23.64 -16.76
C ALA A 98 -4.08 24.13 -15.55
N GLY A 99 -3.15 23.32 -15.04
CA GLY A 99 -2.31 23.66 -13.89
C GLY A 99 -2.99 23.47 -12.52
N GLN A 100 -4.24 23.02 -12.49
CA GLN A 100 -4.95 22.77 -11.23
C GLN A 100 -4.40 21.54 -10.50
N LYS A 101 -4.34 21.58 -9.17
CA LYS A 101 -4.00 20.41 -8.35
C LYS A 101 -5.20 19.47 -8.28
N CYS A 102 -5.01 18.24 -8.74
CA CYS A 102 -5.97 17.15 -8.61
C CYS A 102 -5.52 16.19 -7.50
N THR A 103 -6.45 15.67 -6.71
CA THR A 103 -6.14 14.81 -5.54
C THR A 103 -7.00 13.55 -5.51
N ILE A 104 -6.43 12.45 -5.03
CA ILE A 104 -7.10 11.15 -4.84
C ILE A 104 -6.62 10.57 -3.52
N GLN A 105 -7.54 10.14 -2.67
CA GLN A 105 -7.21 9.53 -1.37
C GLN A 105 -7.38 8.01 -1.42
N GLN A 106 -6.42 7.29 -0.84
CA GLN A 106 -6.45 5.83 -0.73
C GLN A 106 -5.98 5.38 0.66
N TYR A 107 -6.57 4.29 1.14
CA TYR A 107 -6.09 3.59 2.33
C TYR A 107 -5.26 2.36 1.94
N GLY A 108 -4.18 2.13 2.68
CA GLY A 108 -3.40 0.91 2.69
C GLY A 108 -3.39 0.28 4.08
N HIS A 109 -3.47 -1.05 4.12
CA HIS A 109 -3.47 -1.81 5.37
C HIS A 109 -2.39 -2.90 5.32
N THR A 110 -1.61 -3.02 6.38
CA THR A 110 -0.63 -4.10 6.55
C THR A 110 -0.79 -4.72 7.94
N PRO A 111 -0.96 -6.04 8.07
CA PRO A 111 -0.94 -6.69 9.37
C PRO A 111 0.39 -6.45 10.08
N PHE A 112 0.34 -5.86 11.28
CA PHE A 112 1.52 -5.61 12.12
C PHE A 112 1.69 -6.70 13.18
N VAL A 113 0.63 -7.02 13.92
CA VAL A 113 0.60 -8.15 14.87
C VAL A 113 -0.48 -9.12 14.44
N TYR A 114 -0.11 -10.37 14.16
CA TYR A 114 -1.02 -11.39 13.63
C TYR A 114 -0.63 -12.80 14.08
N LEU A 115 -1.57 -13.74 14.02
CA LEU A 115 -1.35 -15.14 14.33
C LEU A 115 -1.04 -15.93 13.06
N GLN A 116 0.07 -16.68 13.06
CA GLN A 116 0.45 -17.56 11.97
C GLN A 116 1.00 -18.87 12.54
N GLN A 117 0.44 -20.01 12.10
CA GLN A 117 0.87 -21.35 12.52
C GLN A 117 0.98 -21.50 14.05
N GLY A 118 0.00 -20.96 14.78
CA GLY A 118 -0.07 -21.05 16.24
C GLY A 118 0.92 -20.14 16.99
N LYS A 119 1.62 -19.25 16.30
CA LYS A 119 2.52 -18.25 16.89
C LYS A 119 2.04 -16.85 16.58
N ILE A 120 2.08 -15.97 17.57
CA ILE A 120 1.85 -14.54 17.37
C ILE A 120 3.16 -13.93 16.85
N LEU A 121 3.09 -13.29 15.69
CA LEU A 121 4.22 -12.66 15.02
C LEU A 121 4.02 -11.14 14.94
N THR A 122 5.13 -10.43 14.85
CA THR A 122 5.16 -8.98 14.56
C THR A 122 5.92 -8.73 13.26
N ASP A 123 5.28 -8.10 12.28
CA ASP A 123 5.92 -7.69 11.02
C ASP A 123 6.64 -6.35 11.22
N TRP A 124 7.95 -6.41 11.48
CA TRP A 124 8.80 -5.23 11.64
C TRP A 124 9.05 -4.45 10.34
N ASP A 125 8.75 -5.02 9.16
CA ASP A 125 8.89 -4.33 7.88
C ASP A 125 7.67 -3.46 7.53
N THR A 126 6.63 -3.48 8.39
CA THR A 126 5.41 -2.69 8.20
C THR A 126 5.68 -1.19 8.07
N ALA A 127 6.61 -0.62 8.86
CA ALA A 127 6.97 0.79 8.79
C ALA A 127 7.74 1.18 7.51
N LYS A 128 8.45 0.23 6.87
CA LYS A 128 9.23 0.50 5.62
C LYS A 128 8.36 0.51 4.36
N LYS A 129 7.11 0.06 4.45
CA LYS A 129 6.16 0.04 3.32
C LYS A 129 5.58 1.42 3.03
N ILE A 130 5.82 2.40 3.91
CA ILE A 130 5.52 3.81 3.64
C ILE A 130 6.67 4.37 2.81
N PRO A 131 6.41 4.96 1.63
CA PRO A 131 7.44 5.70 0.90
C PRO A 131 8.00 6.79 1.83
N ASP A 132 9.30 6.73 2.08
CA ASP A 132 9.99 7.65 2.98
C ASP A 132 9.59 9.11 2.72
N ARG A 133 9.52 9.86 3.81
CA ARG A 133 9.16 11.27 3.90
C ARG A 133 10.11 12.13 3.04
N TRP A 134 9.89 12.22 1.74
CA TRP A 134 10.56 13.17 0.83
C TRP A 134 9.97 14.57 1.04
N ASN A 135 10.19 15.14 2.22
CA ASN A 135 10.02 16.56 2.49
C ASN A 135 11.10 16.95 3.51
N ARG A 136 12.27 17.33 2.99
CA ARG A 136 13.17 18.29 3.63
C ARG A 136 13.26 19.50 2.72
#